data_AF-A0A960NMK4-F1
#
_entry.id   AF-A0A960NMK4-F1
#
_cell.length_a   1.000
_cell.length_b   1.000
_cell.length_c   1.000
_cell.angle_alpha   90.00
_cell.angle_beta   90.00
_cell.angle_gamma   90.00
#
_symmetry.space_group_name_H-M   'P 1'
#
loop_
_entity.id
_entity.type
_entity.pdbx_description
1 polymer ?
#
loop_
_entity_poly.entity_id
_entity_poly.type
_entity_poly.pdbx_seq_one_letter_code
_entity_poly.pdbx_strand_id
1 'polypeptide(L)'
;MKPLIFTPGEQRLLGVLAVFGLLIPNGVFIYYFLTDASVTRAALTNPISLVFITEAFFLMFLFAWLLKRLGLTRPGALGFVIMSLLGSMVFSVPATLWLRGKNQHDNPPSA
;
A
#
# COMPACT_ATOMS: atom_id res chain seq x y z
N MET A 1 0.85 2.80 -23.29
CA MET A 1 1.85 2.90 -22.20
C MET A 1 2.66 1.63 -22.17
N LYS A 2 3.97 1.69 -21.93
CA LYS A 2 4.82 0.50 -21.79
C LYS A 2 4.44 -0.29 -20.53
N PRO A 3 4.46 -1.64 -20.54
CA PRO A 3 4.24 -2.42 -19.33
C PRO A 3 5.33 -2.10 -18.30
N LEU A 4 4.96 -1.97 -17.03
CA LEU A 4 5.91 -1.95 -15.92
C LEU A 4 6.55 -3.35 -15.85
N ILE A 5 7.87 -3.41 -15.98
CA ILE A 5 8.68 -4.63 -15.89
C ILE A 5 9.71 -4.38 -14.79
N PHE A 6 9.73 -5.27 -13.80
CA PHE A 6 10.66 -5.19 -12.67
C PHE A 6 11.76 -6.23 -12.83
N THR A 7 12.97 -5.85 -12.48
CA THR A 7 14.09 -6.77 -12.32
C THR A 7 13.87 -7.70 -11.11
N PRO A 8 14.55 -8.86 -11.02
CA PRO A 8 14.45 -9.73 -9.85
C PRO A 8 14.83 -9.03 -8.53
N GLY A 9 15.77 -8.08 -8.58
CA GLY A 9 16.18 -7.29 -7.42
C GLY A 9 15.07 -6.33 -6.94
N GLU A 10 14.48 -5.56 -7.86
CA GLU A 10 13.34 -4.68 -7.56
C GLU A 10 12.15 -5.47 -7.05
N GLN A 11 11.87 -6.63 -7.66
CA GLN A 11 10.79 -7.51 -7.23
C GLN A 11 10.99 -8.00 -5.78
N ARG A 12 12.22 -8.40 -5.41
CA ARG A 12 12.54 -8.78 -4.02
C ARG A 12 12.38 -7.58 -3.08
N LEU A 13 12.88 -6.41 -3.47
CA LEU A 13 12.77 -5.19 -2.68
C LEU A 13 11.31 -4.81 -2.42
N LEU A 14 10.44 -4.87 -3.43
CA LEU A 14 9.00 -4.63 -3.27
C LEU A 14 8.38 -5.61 -2.27
N GLY A 15 8.75 -6.90 -2.32
CA GLY A 15 8.30 -7.88 -1.34
C GLY A 15 8.74 -7.54 0.09
N VAL A 16 10.01 -7.17 0.27
CA VAL A 16 10.57 -6.76 1.57
C VAL A 16 9.87 -5.52 2.10
N LEU A 17 9.67 -4.50 1.26
CA LEU A 17 8.99 -3.27 1.63
C LEU A 17 7.52 -3.52 2.01
N ALA A 18 6.83 -4.43 1.30
CA ALA A 18 5.47 -4.81 1.64
C ALA A 18 5.40 -5.47 3.04
N VAL A 19 6.28 -6.43 3.33
CA VAL A 19 6.33 -7.08 4.65
C VAL A 19 6.71 -6.06 5.74
N PHE A 20 7.74 -5.24 5.49
CA PHE A 20 8.16 -4.19 6.41
C PHE A 20 7.00 -3.24 6.73
N GLY A 21 6.32 -2.71 5.71
CA GLY A 21 5.19 -1.80 5.86
C GLY A 21 4.04 -2.43 6.62
N LEU A 22 3.71 -3.70 6.35
CA LEU A 22 2.61 -4.40 7.01
C LEU A 22 2.90 -4.68 8.48
N LEU A 23 4.13 -5.06 8.82
CA LEU A 23 4.44 -5.53 10.18
C LEU A 23 4.94 -4.41 11.09
N ILE A 24 5.77 -3.48 10.59
CA ILE A 24 6.45 -2.52 11.45
C ILE A 24 5.59 -1.28 11.71
N PRO A 25 5.39 -0.34 10.76
CA PRO A 25 4.61 0.85 11.05
C PRO A 25 3.15 0.51 11.35
N ASN A 26 2.54 -0.43 10.61
CA ASN A 26 1.16 -0.83 10.85
C ASN A 26 1.00 -1.65 12.14
N GLY A 27 1.96 -2.52 12.48
CA GLY A 27 1.93 -3.26 13.75
C GLY A 27 2.05 -2.34 14.96
N VAL A 28 2.95 -1.35 14.90
CA VAL A 28 3.08 -0.31 15.95
C VAL A 28 1.79 0.51 16.07
N PHE A 29 1.22 0.93 14.94
CA PHE A 29 -0.07 1.63 14.95
C PHE A 29 -1.19 0.81 15.61
N ILE A 30 -1.38 -0.44 15.17
CA ILE A 30 -2.41 -1.33 15.71
C ILE A 30 -2.19 -1.60 17.21
N TYR A 31 -0.95 -1.81 17.63
CA TYR A 31 -0.61 -2.00 19.05
C TYR A 31 -1.14 -0.83 19.88
N TYR A 32 -0.71 0.40 19.59
CA TYR A 32 -1.15 1.57 20.36
C TYR A 32 -2.64 1.87 20.19
N PHE A 33 -3.20 1.65 19.00
CA PHE A 33 -4.63 1.82 18.74
C PHE A 33 -5.49 0.92 19.64
N LEU A 34 -5.04 -0.30 19.92
CA LEU A 34 -5.77 -1.28 20.72
C LEU A 34 -5.42 -1.23 22.21
N THR A 35 -4.18 -0.90 22.57
CA THR A 35 -3.71 -0.97 23.97
C THR A 35 -3.67 0.38 24.68
N ASP A 36 -3.68 1.50 23.96
CA ASP A 36 -3.56 2.84 24.55
C ASP A 36 -4.55 3.85 23.92
N ALA A 37 -5.73 3.90 24.54
CA ALA A 37 -6.77 4.85 24.15
C ALA A 37 -6.35 6.32 24.34
N SER A 38 -5.41 6.61 25.27
CA SER A 38 -4.97 7.97 25.54
C SER A 38 -4.09 8.52 24.41
N VAL A 39 -3.16 7.71 23.90
CA VAL A 39 -2.32 8.03 22.74
C VAL A 39 -3.18 8.19 21.48
N THR A 40 -4.12 7.28 21.29
CA THR A 40 -5.06 7.33 20.15
C THR A 40 -5.91 8.59 20.19
N ARG A 41 -6.49 8.92 21.36
CA ARG A 41 -7.26 10.15 21.54
C ARG A 41 -6.40 11.39 21.27
N ALA A 42 -5.18 11.42 21.79
CA ALA A 42 -4.25 12.53 21.57
C ALA A 42 -3.99 12.75 20.07
N ALA A 43 -3.74 11.68 19.31
CA ALA A 43 -3.57 11.75 17.87
C ALA A 43 -4.85 12.24 17.15
N LEU A 44 -6.02 11.73 17.51
CA LEU A 44 -7.29 12.12 16.88
C LEU A 44 -7.76 13.54 17.23
N THR A 45 -7.26 14.12 18.32
CA THR A 45 -7.53 15.53 18.69
C THR A 45 -6.45 16.50 18.22
N ASN A 46 -5.33 16.01 17.69
CA ASN A 46 -4.25 16.84 17.19
C ASN A 46 -4.54 17.29 15.73
N PRO A 47 -4.68 18.60 15.45
CA PRO A 47 -5.01 19.08 14.10
C PRO A 47 -3.98 18.66 13.03
N ILE A 48 -2.69 18.60 13.38
CA ILE A 48 -1.64 18.21 12.44
C ILE A 48 -1.78 16.73 12.09
N SER A 49 -2.03 15.87 13.09
CA SER A 49 -2.28 14.45 12.86
C SER A 49 -3.51 14.22 11.97
N LEU A 50 -4.59 14.98 12.16
CA LEU A 50 -5.77 14.90 11.31
C LEU A 50 -5.51 15.29 9.85
N VAL A 51 -4.63 16.27 9.60
CA VAL A 51 -4.18 16.62 8.25
C VAL A 51 -3.47 15.44 7.59
N PHE A 52 -2.52 14.79 8.28
CA PHE A 52 -1.82 13.62 7.74
C PHE A 52 -2.75 12.42 7.51
N ILE A 53 -3.70 12.17 8.41
CA ILE A 53 -4.72 11.12 8.22
C ILE A 53 -5.54 11.41 6.96
N THR A 54 -6.00 12.65 6.81
CA THR A 54 -6.77 13.10 5.65
C THR A 54 -5.97 12.97 4.36
N GLU A 55 -4.71 13.41 4.36
CA GLU A 55 -3.77 13.28 3.25
C GLU A 55 -3.57 11.81 2.87
N ALA A 56 -3.45 10.90 3.84
CA ALA A 56 -3.32 9.47 3.57
C ALA A 56 -4.55 8.91 2.84
N PHE A 57 -5.77 9.34 3.19
CA PHE A 57 -6.98 8.99 2.45
C PHE A 57 -6.96 9.54 1.02
N PHE A 58 -6.57 10.81 0.82
CA PHE A 58 -6.43 11.39 -0.51
C PHE A 58 -5.41 10.64 -1.36
N LEU A 59 -4.24 10.33 -0.80
CA LEU A 59 -3.20 9.57 -1.47
C LEU A 59 -3.69 8.17 -1.82
N MET A 60 -4.42 7.49 -0.95
CA MET A 60 -5.02 6.19 -1.25
C MET A 60 -5.90 6.25 -2.50
N PHE A 61 -6.80 7.23 -2.62
CA PHE A 61 -7.64 7.37 -3.81
C PHE A 61 -6.83 7.80 -5.05
N LEU A 62 -5.86 8.71 -4.88
CA LEU A 62 -4.96 9.15 -5.95
C LEU A 62 -4.18 7.96 -6.54
N PHE A 63 -3.59 7.14 -5.68
CA PHE A 63 -2.83 5.97 -6.12
C PHE A 63 -3.74 4.88 -6.69
N ALA A 64 -4.94 4.66 -6.14
CA ALA A 64 -5.92 3.76 -6.74
C ALA A 64 -6.27 4.18 -8.18
N TRP A 65 -6.47 5.48 -8.41
CA TRP A 65 -6.72 6.05 -9.73
C TRP A 65 -5.50 5.93 -10.66
N LEU A 66 -4.29 6.23 -10.16
CA LEU A 66 -3.04 6.10 -10.93
C LEU A 66 -2.79 4.65 -11.35
N LEU A 67 -2.95 3.69 -10.45
CA LEU A 67 -2.78 2.26 -10.73
C LEU A 67 -3.76 1.78 -11.80
N LYS A 68 -5.03 2.26 -11.74
CA LYS A 68 -6.02 2.01 -12.79
C LYS A 68 -5.59 2.62 -14.13
N ARG A 69 -5.09 3.86 -14.14
CA ARG A 69 -4.59 4.55 -15.35
C ARG A 69 -3.38 3.84 -15.96
N LEU A 70 -2.53 3.25 -15.13
CA LEU A 70 -1.37 2.46 -15.54
C LEU A 70 -1.73 1.04 -16.02
N GLY A 71 -3.02 0.67 -16.04
CA GLY A 71 -3.48 -0.62 -16.53
C GLY A 71 -3.23 -1.77 -15.54
N LEU A 72 -2.98 -1.49 -14.25
CA LEU A 72 -2.90 -2.54 -13.23
C LEU A 72 -4.31 -3.01 -12.86
N THR A 73 -4.75 -4.11 -13.46
CA THR A 73 -6.10 -4.68 -13.28
C THR A 73 -6.21 -5.65 -12.10
N ARG A 74 -5.10 -6.15 -11.55
CA ARG A 74 -5.06 -7.06 -10.40
C ARG A 74 -3.98 -6.61 -9.40
N PRO A 75 -4.30 -6.37 -8.11
CA PRO A 75 -5.60 -6.58 -7.44
C PRO A 75 -6.71 -5.56 -7.81
N GLY A 76 -6.44 -4.64 -8.73
CA GLY A 76 -7.40 -3.62 -9.18
C GLY A 76 -7.57 -2.49 -8.16
N ALA A 77 -8.23 -1.41 -8.55
CA ALA A 77 -8.36 -0.21 -7.70
C ALA A 77 -9.05 -0.50 -6.36
N LEU A 78 -10.10 -1.33 -6.35
CA LEU A 78 -10.80 -1.73 -5.12
C LEU A 78 -9.91 -2.60 -4.21
N GLY A 79 -9.20 -3.57 -4.79
CA GLY A 79 -8.27 -4.41 -4.02
C GLY A 79 -7.13 -3.60 -3.41
N PHE A 80 -6.64 -2.58 -4.13
CA PHE A 80 -5.66 -1.63 -3.58
C PHE A 80 -6.22 -0.85 -2.38
N VAL A 81 -7.43 -0.31 -2.48
CA VAL A 81 -8.08 0.41 -1.37
C VAL A 81 -8.24 -0.50 -0.15
N ILE A 82 -8.70 -1.73 -0.33
CA ILE A 82 -8.84 -2.70 0.77
C ILE A 82 -7.48 -2.94 1.44
N MET A 83 -6.42 -3.17 0.66
CA MET A 83 -5.07 -3.35 1.22
C MET A 83 -4.56 -2.11 1.96
N SER A 84 -4.85 -0.91 1.44
CA SER A 84 -4.47 0.35 2.10
C SER A 84 -5.17 0.55 3.44
N LEU A 85 -6.45 0.15 3.55
CA LEU A 85 -7.20 0.22 4.80
C LEU A 85 -6.76 -0.83 5.83
N LEU A 86 -6.39 -2.03 5.38
CA LEU A 86 -5.88 -3.10 6.27
C LEU A 86 -4.48 -2.82 6.80
N GLY A 87 -3.73 -1.95 6.14
CA GLY A 87 -2.40 -1.55 6.57
C GLY A 87 -2.21 -0.06 6.34
N SER A 88 -1.42 0.28 5.33
CA SER A 88 -1.15 1.66 4.94
C SER A 88 -0.57 1.70 3.53
N MET A 89 -0.34 2.91 3.03
CA MET A 89 0.29 3.15 1.72
C MET A 89 1.70 2.56 1.62
N VAL A 90 2.46 2.53 2.73
CA VAL A 90 3.81 1.92 2.80
C VAL A 90 3.74 0.41 2.57
N PHE A 91 2.60 -0.23 2.85
CA PHE A 91 2.35 -1.64 2.55
C PHE A 91 1.70 -1.82 1.17
N SER A 92 0.58 -1.15 0.91
CA SER A 92 -0.30 -1.48 -0.20
C SER A 92 0.31 -1.19 -1.57
N VAL A 93 1.14 -0.14 -1.69
CA VAL A 93 1.85 0.20 -2.93
C VAL A 93 2.87 -0.89 -3.30
N PRO A 94 3.88 -1.21 -2.47
CA PRO A 94 4.81 -2.26 -2.81
C PRO A 94 4.14 -3.64 -2.94
N ALA A 95 3.14 -3.95 -2.12
CA ALA A 95 2.39 -5.20 -2.24
C ALA A 95 1.69 -5.33 -3.61
N THR A 96 1.07 -4.25 -4.09
CA THR A 96 0.39 -4.23 -5.39
C THR A 96 1.36 -4.44 -6.55
N LEU A 97 2.49 -3.73 -6.52
CA LEU A 97 3.51 -3.83 -7.55
C LEU A 97 4.17 -5.22 -7.53
N TRP A 98 4.41 -5.76 -6.33
CA TRP A 98 4.93 -7.12 -6.16
C TRP A 98 3.98 -8.17 -6.72
N LEU A 99 2.68 -8.11 -6.37
CA LEU A 99 1.67 -9.03 -6.91
C LEU A 99 1.59 -8.96 -8.44
N ARG A 100 1.79 -7.78 -9.03
CA ARG A 100 1.85 -7.62 -10.49
C ARG A 100 3.07 -8.29 -11.10
N GLY A 101 4.27 -8.04 -10.56
CA GLY A 101 5.51 -8.63 -11.08
C GLY A 101 5.54 -10.16 -10.99
N LYS A 102 4.95 -10.74 -9.93
CA LYS A 102 4.80 -12.19 -9.81
C LYS A 102 3.92 -12.78 -10.91
N ASN A 103 2.77 -12.14 -11.20
CA ASN A 103 1.87 -12.58 -12.26
C ASN A 103 2.52 -12.54 -13.66
N GLN A 104 3.45 -11.61 -13.92
CA GLN A 104 4.19 -11.54 -15.19
C GLN A 104 5.25 -12.65 -15.33
N HIS A 105 5.87 -13.06 -14.24
CA HIS A 105 6.80 -14.18 -14.23
C HIS A 105 6.08 -15.51 -14.47
N ASP A 106 4.90 -15.68 -13.85
CA ASP A 106 4.11 -16.91 -13.95
C ASP A 106 3.32 -17.00 -15.28
N ASN A 107 3.01 -15.87 -15.91
CA ASN A 107 2.35 -15.77 -17.22
C ASN A 107 3.05 -14.70 -18.08
N PRO A 108 4.14 -15.04 -18.78
CA PRO A 108 4.82 -14.09 -19.66
C PRO A 108 3.86 -13.60 -20.74
N PRO A 109 3.91 -12.31 -21.12
CA PRO A 109 3.06 -11.78 -22.18
C PRO A 109 3.32 -12.56 -23.48
N SER A 110 2.25 -13.08 -24.10
CA SER A 110 2.30 -13.70 -25.42
C SER A 110 2.87 -12.68 -26.41
N ALA A 111 4.01 -13.02 -27.00
CA ALA A 111 4.72 -12.22 -28.01
C ALA A 111 3.86 -11.99 -29.27
#